data_AF-A0A225WPY2-F1
#
_entry.id   AF-A0A225WPY2-F1
#
_cell.length_a   1.000
_cell.length_b   1.000
_cell.length_c   1.000
_cell.angle_alpha   90.00
_cell.angle_beta   90.00
_cell.angle_gamma   90.00
#
_symmetry.space_group_name_H-M   'P 1'
#
loop_
_entity.id
_entity.type
_entity.pdbx_description
1 polymer ?
#
loop_
_entity_poly.entity_id
_entity_poly.type
_entity_poly.pdbx_seq_one_letter_code
_entity_poly.pdbx_strand_id
1 'polypeptide(L)'
;MSDFSRKDTLHLAPSLPTFPEPLKSLHNLRHFGRSFYNADTVDVLDAAVQFIEEFGEESEPDNNPTSQFVLWGNMKFSSLATLLYDQQQANIARLMAQLDARPSLANTGHAGGREQKTEKCRGIPESIQYILPKQDTISLYLKNISIEGCSGSGTAGKYLSPKRAHFQTKTLPVKVKTYIVKYMGGIALEYANR
;
A
#
# COMPACT_ATOMS: atom_id res chain seq x y z
N MET A 1 28.99 -14.90 -7.57
CA MET A 1 28.22 -15.76 -6.65
C MET A 1 29.06 -15.87 -5.39
N SER A 2 28.63 -15.23 -4.30
CA SER A 2 29.36 -15.31 -3.04
C SER A 2 29.09 -16.67 -2.40
N ASP A 3 30.17 -17.36 -2.05
CA ASP A 3 30.16 -18.67 -1.41
C ASP A 3 29.69 -18.49 0.05
N PHE A 4 28.69 -19.26 0.49
CA PHE A 4 28.15 -19.21 1.86
C PHE A 4 28.63 -20.41 2.69
N SER A 5 29.84 -20.90 2.41
CA SER A 5 30.46 -22.02 3.13
C SER A 5 30.65 -21.69 4.62
N ARG A 6 30.49 -22.69 5.49
CA ARG A 6 30.77 -22.58 6.95
C ARG A 6 32.22 -22.19 7.29
N LYS A 7 33.12 -22.21 6.30
CA LYS A 7 34.52 -21.78 6.42
C LYS A 7 34.73 -20.31 6.07
N ASP A 8 33.69 -19.59 5.66
CA ASP A 8 33.72 -18.15 5.56
C ASP A 8 33.75 -17.60 6.99
N THR A 9 34.97 -17.45 7.51
CA THR A 9 35.25 -16.59 8.64
C THR A 9 34.83 -15.18 8.22
N LEU A 10 33.58 -14.83 8.51
CA LEU A 10 33.12 -13.46 8.51
C LEU A 10 34.20 -12.65 9.22
N HIS A 11 34.80 -11.70 8.52
CA HIS A 11 35.82 -10.84 9.09
C HIS A 11 35.28 -10.30 10.41
N LEU A 12 36.02 -10.50 11.51
CA LEU A 12 35.71 -9.82 12.76
C LEU A 12 35.62 -8.33 12.43
N ALA A 13 34.50 -7.70 12.79
CA ALA A 13 34.39 -6.26 12.72
C ALA A 13 35.58 -5.67 13.48
N PRO A 14 36.29 -4.68 12.90
CA PRO A 14 37.35 -3.98 13.62
C PRO A 14 36.86 -3.58 15.01
N SER A 15 37.70 -3.75 16.04
CA SER A 15 37.31 -3.44 17.43
C SER A 15 36.99 -1.96 17.66
N LEU A 16 37.32 -1.11 16.69
CA LEU A 16 37.05 0.32 16.69
C LEU A 16 36.45 0.73 15.34
N PRO A 17 35.28 1.38 15.33
CA PRO A 17 34.69 1.89 14.09
C PRO A 17 35.58 3.00 13.52
N THR A 18 35.82 2.95 12.22
CA THR A 18 36.45 4.05 11.50
C THR A 18 35.36 4.93 10.89
N PHE A 19 35.52 6.26 10.91
CA PHE A 19 34.52 7.21 10.41
C PHE A 19 33.91 6.88 9.02
N PRO A 20 34.66 6.40 8.00
CA PRO A 20 34.07 6.07 6.70
C PRO A 20 33.08 4.90 6.74
N GLU A 21 33.20 3.97 7.70
CA GLU A 21 32.34 2.77 7.74
C GLU A 21 30.88 3.08 8.10
N PRO A 22 30.58 3.85 9.17
CA PRO A 22 29.22 4.30 9.47
C PRO A 22 28.61 5.14 8.35
N LEU A 23 29.39 6.06 7.77
CA LEU A 23 28.90 6.92 6.68
C LEU A 23 28.51 6.09 5.45
N LYS A 24 29.37 5.15 5.03
CA LYS A 24 29.07 4.21 3.94
C LYS A 24 27.83 3.36 4.23
N SER A 25 27.69 2.88 5.47
CA SER A 25 26.53 2.09 5.89
C SER A 25 25.25 2.91 5.82
N LEU A 26 25.29 4.18 6.24
CA LEU A 26 24.17 5.09 6.19
C LEU A 26 23.78 5.45 4.76
N HIS A 27 24.74 5.65 3.86
CA HIS A 27 24.47 5.81 2.42
C HIS A 27 23.74 4.62 1.82
N ASN A 28 24.18 3.41 2.15
CA ASN A 28 23.49 2.19 1.69
C ASN A 28 22.06 2.16 2.23
N LEU A 29 21.86 2.43 3.52
CA LEU A 29 20.54 2.46 4.13
C LEU A 29 19.62 3.50 3.46
N ARG A 30 20.12 4.71 3.19
CA ARG A 30 19.40 5.75 2.45
C ARG A 30 19.02 5.27 1.05
N HIS A 31 19.97 4.67 0.33
CA HIS A 31 19.75 4.19 -1.04
C HIS A 31 18.66 3.11 -1.09
N PHE A 32 18.73 2.12 -0.21
CA PHE A 32 17.68 1.09 -0.11
C PHE A 32 16.36 1.70 0.38
N GLY A 33 16.42 2.58 1.39
CA GLY A 33 15.26 3.18 2.03
C GLY A 33 14.33 3.89 1.06
N ARG A 34 14.86 4.52 0.01
CA ARG A 34 14.08 5.15 -1.07
C ARG A 34 13.10 4.22 -1.79
N SER A 35 13.39 2.92 -1.83
CA SER A 35 12.53 1.93 -2.49
C SER A 35 11.48 1.32 -1.56
N PHE A 36 11.69 1.37 -0.24
CA PHE A 36 10.89 0.61 0.74
C PHE A 36 10.13 1.48 1.74
N TYR A 37 10.68 2.64 2.09
CA TYR A 37 10.10 3.53 3.09
C TYR A 37 9.31 4.66 2.45
N ASN A 38 8.42 5.27 3.23
CA ASN A 38 7.69 6.47 2.83
C ASN A 38 8.62 7.69 2.78
N ALA A 39 8.12 8.78 2.17
CA ALA A 39 8.88 10.02 1.99
C ALA A 39 9.45 10.55 3.33
N ASP A 40 8.61 10.65 4.37
CA ASP A 40 9.02 11.17 5.68
C ASP A 40 10.20 10.40 6.28
N THR A 41 10.22 9.06 6.15
CA THR A 41 11.32 8.23 6.67
C THR A 41 12.60 8.42 5.83
N VAL A 42 12.46 8.56 4.52
CA VAL A 42 13.59 8.83 3.62
C VAL A 42 14.18 10.21 3.91
N ASP A 43 13.35 11.22 4.18
CA ASP A 43 13.81 12.57 4.52
C ASP A 43 14.66 12.57 5.80
N VAL A 44 14.31 11.75 6.79
CA VAL A 44 15.14 11.57 8.00
C VAL A 44 16.49 10.92 7.68
N LEU A 45 16.52 9.93 6.79
CA LEU A 45 17.76 9.29 6.34
C LEU A 45 18.64 10.27 5.55
N ASP A 46 18.04 11.08 4.68
CA ASP A 46 18.71 12.12 3.91
C ASP A 46 19.33 13.18 4.85
N ALA A 47 18.58 13.66 5.83
CA ALA A 47 19.07 14.60 6.85
C ALA A 47 20.20 14.00 7.70
N ALA A 48 20.11 12.73 8.07
CA ALA A 48 21.16 12.05 8.83
C ALA A 48 22.46 11.90 8.02
N VAL A 49 22.37 11.58 6.73
CA VAL A 49 23.55 11.55 5.83
C VAL A 49 24.18 12.92 5.74
N GLN A 50 23.39 13.95 5.44
CA GLN A 50 23.87 15.32 5.30
C GLN A 50 24.60 15.80 6.56
N PHE A 51 24.02 15.57 7.74
CA PHE A 51 24.64 15.96 9.01
C PHE A 51 26.01 15.30 9.23
N ILE A 52 26.16 14.00 8.92
CA ILE A 52 27.43 13.30 9.12
C ILE A 52 28.46 13.73 8.08
N GLU A 53 28.05 14.00 6.83
CA GLU A 53 28.92 14.56 5.80
C GLU A 53 29.47 15.93 6.21
N GLU A 54 28.59 16.86 6.58
CA GLU A 54 28.96 18.21 7.05
C GLU A 54 29.91 18.15 8.27
N PHE A 55 29.66 17.21 9.19
CA PHE A 55 30.53 17.02 10.36
C PHE A 55 31.94 16.51 9.99
N GLY A 56 32.05 15.66 8.96
CA GLY A 56 33.32 15.10 8.51
C GLY A 56 34.16 16.02 7.61
N GLU A 57 33.56 17.07 7.04
CA GLU A 57 34.24 18.02 6.15
C GLU A 57 35.26 18.91 6.87
N GLU A 58 35.00 19.28 8.14
CA GLU A 58 35.89 20.17 8.90
C GLU A 58 37.20 19.48 9.34
N SER A 59 37.11 18.19 9.69
CA SER A 59 38.24 17.30 9.97
C SER A 59 37.72 15.87 10.13
N GLU A 60 38.48 14.86 9.68
CA GLU A 60 38.06 13.47 9.87
C GLU A 60 37.94 13.17 11.37
N PRO A 61 36.74 12.77 11.85
CA PRO A 61 36.52 12.53 13.27
C PRO A 61 37.38 11.38 13.77
N ASP A 62 37.97 11.56 14.95
CA ASP A 62 38.68 10.49 15.63
C ASP A 62 37.69 9.43 16.17
N ASN A 63 38.21 8.42 16.86
CA ASN A 63 37.42 7.25 17.22
C ASN A 63 36.29 7.54 18.25
N ASN A 64 36.46 8.58 19.07
CA ASN A 64 35.47 8.96 20.09
C ASN A 64 34.16 9.53 19.49
N PRO A 65 34.17 10.62 18.69
CA PRO A 65 32.98 11.11 17.99
C PRO A 65 32.41 10.06 17.04
N THR A 66 33.26 9.28 16.36
CA THR A 66 32.81 8.15 15.52
C THR A 66 31.98 7.14 16.32
N SER A 67 32.44 6.76 17.51
CA SER A 67 31.70 5.85 18.39
C SER A 67 30.39 6.45 18.90
N GLN A 68 30.36 7.75 19.17
CA GLN A 68 29.15 8.46 19.56
C GLN A 68 28.12 8.49 18.41
N PHE A 69 28.55 8.66 17.16
CA PHE A 69 27.64 8.58 16.01
C PHE A 69 27.07 7.18 15.81
N VAL A 70 27.89 6.14 15.94
CA VAL A 70 27.40 4.76 15.87
C VAL A 70 26.36 4.51 16.95
N LEU A 71 26.61 4.96 18.19
CA LEU A 71 25.66 4.82 19.29
C LEU A 71 24.36 5.59 19.01
N TRP A 72 24.46 6.86 18.61
CA TRP A 72 23.31 7.69 18.28
C TRP A 72 22.48 7.07 17.13
N GLY A 73 23.14 6.66 16.06
CA GLY A 73 22.53 5.98 14.92
C GLY A 73 21.77 4.74 15.37
N ASN A 74 22.41 3.86 16.14
CA ASN A 74 21.78 2.67 16.70
C ASN A 74 20.53 3.02 17.52
N MET A 75 20.59 4.02 18.40
CA MET A 75 19.43 4.44 19.21
C MET A 75 18.26 4.94 18.33
N LYS A 76 18.56 5.75 17.31
CA LYS A 76 17.53 6.29 16.41
C LYS A 76 16.95 5.20 15.52
N PHE A 77 17.76 4.33 14.94
CA PHE A 77 17.30 3.23 14.10
C PHE A 77 16.52 2.17 14.89
N SER A 78 16.92 1.86 16.12
CA SER A 78 16.13 0.98 16.98
C SER A 78 14.76 1.58 17.29
N SER A 79 14.70 2.88 17.58
CA SER A 79 13.43 3.58 17.83
C SER A 79 12.53 3.56 16.59
N LEU A 80 13.10 3.83 15.42
CA LEU A 80 12.38 3.76 14.15
C LEU A 80 11.87 2.33 13.88
N ALA A 81 12.70 1.31 14.10
CA ALA A 81 12.33 -0.09 13.92
C ALA A 81 11.16 -0.49 14.83
N THR A 82 11.17 -0.08 16.10
CA THR A 82 10.05 -0.30 17.02
C THR A 82 8.78 0.37 16.50
N LEU A 83 8.86 1.62 16.09
CA LEU A 83 7.69 2.37 15.62
C LEU A 83 7.10 1.78 14.33
N LEU A 84 7.96 1.31 13.41
CA LEU A 84 7.54 0.60 12.20
C LEU A 84 6.89 -0.75 12.53
N TYR A 85 7.42 -1.49 13.50
CA TYR A 85 6.85 -2.76 13.94
C TYR A 85 5.46 -2.57 14.55
N ASP A 86 5.31 -1.58 15.44
CA ASP A 86 4.03 -1.25 16.07
C ASP A 86 2.99 -0.82 15.01
N GLN A 87 3.42 0.00 14.05
CA GLN A 87 2.57 0.43 12.94
C GLN A 87 2.13 -0.75 12.05
N GLN A 88 3.03 -1.69 11.76
CA GLN A 88 2.70 -2.91 11.02
C GLN A 88 1.72 -3.78 11.80
N GLN A 89 1.96 -4.01 13.09
CA GLN A 89 1.10 -4.80 13.95
C GLN A 89 -0.32 -4.23 14.02
N ALA A 90 -0.44 -2.90 14.18
CA ALA A 90 -1.72 -2.21 14.16
C ALA A 90 -2.45 -2.34 12.82
N ASN A 91 -1.73 -2.22 11.70
CA ASN A 91 -2.30 -2.38 10.37
C ASN A 91 -2.81 -3.82 10.13
N ILE A 92 -2.04 -4.82 10.56
CA ILE A 92 -2.43 -6.23 10.47
C ILE A 92 -3.68 -6.50 11.32
N ALA A 93 -3.69 -6.06 12.57
CA ALA A 93 -4.84 -6.22 13.46
C ALA A 93 -6.10 -5.56 12.88
N ARG A 94 -5.96 -4.37 12.28
CA ARG A 94 -7.06 -3.69 11.59
C ARG A 94 -7.59 -4.48 10.40
N LEU A 95 -6.72 -5.06 9.58
CA LEU A 95 -7.12 -5.88 8.44
C LEU A 95 -7.80 -7.19 8.87
N MET A 96 -7.30 -7.84 9.92
CA MET A 96 -7.94 -9.03 10.50
C MET A 96 -9.34 -8.69 11.03
N ALA A 97 -9.48 -7.60 11.78
CA ALA A 97 -10.78 -7.15 12.28
C ALA A 97 -11.78 -6.85 11.14
N GLN A 98 -11.32 -6.31 10.00
CA GLN A 98 -12.16 -6.11 8.82
C GLN A 98 -12.58 -7.42 8.16
N LEU A 99 -11.74 -8.46 8.21
CA LEU A 99 -12.07 -9.79 7.70
C LEU A 99 -13.14 -10.45 8.59
N ASP A 100 -12.99 -10.36 9.91
CA ASP A 100 -13.95 -10.93 10.87
C ASP A 100 -15.29 -10.19 10.88
N ALA A 101 -15.25 -8.86 10.72
CA ALA A 101 -16.45 -8.03 10.63
C ALA A 101 -17.15 -8.13 9.27
N ARG A 102 -16.58 -8.81 8.28
CA ARG A 102 -17.23 -9.01 6.98
C ARG A 102 -18.38 -10.01 7.18
N PRO A 103 -19.65 -9.58 7.09
CA PRO A 103 -20.77 -10.49 7.30
C PRO A 103 -20.70 -11.62 6.28
N SER A 104 -20.61 -12.84 6.77
CA SER A 104 -20.84 -14.04 5.97
C SER A 104 -22.23 -13.93 5.35
N LEU A 105 -22.32 -14.12 4.04
CA LEU A 105 -23.58 -14.13 3.29
C LEU A 105 -24.42 -15.38 3.57
N ALA A 106 -24.22 -16.02 4.72
CA ALA A 106 -24.93 -17.20 5.17
C ALA A 106 -25.91 -16.81 6.26
N ASN A 107 -27.20 -16.97 5.96
CA ASN A 107 -28.34 -16.89 6.85
C ASN A 107 -28.69 -15.53 7.47
N THR A 108 -29.76 -14.93 6.96
CA THR A 108 -30.76 -14.35 7.86
C THR A 108 -32.15 -14.58 7.26
N GLY A 109 -32.82 -15.57 7.82
CA GLY A 109 -34.25 -15.78 7.67
C GLY A 109 -35.05 -14.62 8.27
N HIS A 110 -36.31 -14.54 7.84
CA HIS A 110 -37.32 -13.58 8.26
C HIS A 110 -37.39 -13.34 9.78
N ALA A 111 -37.37 -12.08 10.18
CA ALA A 111 -38.23 -11.54 11.24
C ALA A 111 -38.37 -10.02 11.03
N GLY A 112 -39.61 -9.55 10.94
CA GLY A 112 -39.95 -8.16 10.67
C GLY A 112 -39.68 -7.23 11.85
N GLY A 113 -39.23 -6.02 11.52
CA GLY A 113 -39.06 -4.91 12.46
C GLY A 113 -38.88 -3.64 11.65
N ARG A 114 -39.94 -2.83 11.58
CA ARG A 114 -40.08 -1.69 10.68
C ARG A 114 -39.53 -0.44 11.37
N GLU A 115 -38.22 -0.19 11.22
CA GLU A 115 -37.64 1.13 11.44
C GLU A 115 -36.70 1.50 10.28
N GLN A 116 -36.90 2.72 9.79
CA GLN A 116 -36.38 3.27 8.54
C GLN A 116 -34.85 3.32 8.55
N LYS A 117 -34.24 2.25 8.04
CA LYS A 117 -32.82 2.20 7.73
C LYS A 117 -32.63 2.80 6.35
N THR A 118 -31.84 3.87 6.27
CA THR A 118 -31.27 4.42 5.03
C THR A 118 -30.87 3.29 4.10
N GLU A 119 -31.43 3.31 2.89
CA GLU A 119 -31.26 2.32 1.83
C GLU A 119 -29.78 2.14 1.47
N LYS A 120 -29.08 1.28 2.22
CA LYS A 120 -27.95 0.52 1.69
C LYS A 120 -28.54 -0.56 0.78
N CYS A 121 -29.06 -0.14 -0.36
CA CYS A 121 -29.30 -1.03 -1.49
C CYS A 121 -27.94 -1.58 -1.92
N ARG A 122 -27.63 -2.82 -1.50
CA ARG A 122 -26.44 -3.58 -1.91
C ARG A 122 -26.45 -3.97 -3.40
N GLY A 123 -27.41 -3.48 -4.19
CA GLY A 123 -27.52 -3.69 -5.63
C GLY A 123 -27.61 -2.35 -6.36
N ILE A 124 -26.98 -2.26 -7.53
CA ILE A 124 -27.11 -1.13 -8.45
C ILE A 124 -28.62 -0.94 -8.74
N PRO A 125 -29.20 0.26 -8.55
CA PRO A 125 -30.61 0.52 -8.80
C PRO A 125 -31.03 0.09 -10.20
N GLU A 126 -32.24 -0.44 -10.36
CA GLU A 126 -32.76 -0.90 -11.66
C GLU A 126 -32.77 0.22 -12.72
N SER A 127 -33.02 1.45 -12.29
CA SER A 127 -32.93 2.67 -13.11
C SER A 127 -31.54 2.91 -13.69
N ILE A 128 -30.49 2.50 -12.97
CA ILE A 128 -29.10 2.53 -13.46
C ILE A 128 -28.82 1.30 -14.31
N GLN A 129 -29.34 0.12 -13.96
CA GLN A 129 -29.13 -1.11 -14.73
C GLN A 129 -29.71 -1.01 -16.15
N TYR A 130 -30.89 -0.42 -16.30
CA TYR A 130 -31.58 -0.29 -17.60
C TYR A 130 -30.80 0.57 -18.59
N ILE A 131 -30.10 1.60 -18.10
CA ILE A 131 -29.34 2.54 -18.91
C ILE A 131 -27.88 2.12 -19.10
N LEU A 132 -27.44 0.97 -18.58
CA LEU A 132 -26.08 0.50 -18.79
C LEU A 132 -25.84 0.22 -20.27
N PRO A 133 -24.66 0.57 -20.80
CA PRO A 133 -24.24 0.10 -22.10
C PRO A 133 -24.32 -1.43 -22.16
N LYS A 134 -24.77 -1.94 -23.31
CA LYS A 134 -24.87 -3.37 -23.60
C LYS A 134 -24.04 -3.70 -24.82
N GLN A 135 -23.32 -4.81 -24.76
CA GLN A 135 -22.71 -5.45 -25.91
C GLN A 135 -23.43 -6.78 -26.11
N ASP A 136 -24.09 -6.92 -27.26
CA ASP A 136 -25.05 -7.99 -27.54
C ASP A 136 -26.17 -8.06 -26.50
N THR A 137 -26.12 -9.03 -25.58
CA THR A 137 -27.09 -9.22 -24.49
C THR A 137 -26.51 -8.95 -23.11
N ILE A 138 -25.23 -8.54 -23.05
CA ILE A 138 -24.45 -8.47 -21.82
C ILE A 138 -24.26 -7.00 -21.42
N SER A 139 -24.59 -6.66 -20.17
CA SER A 139 -24.49 -5.29 -19.65
C SER A 139 -23.12 -5.01 -19.04
N LEU A 140 -22.68 -3.75 -19.08
CA LEU A 140 -21.40 -3.35 -18.50
C LEU A 140 -21.35 -3.62 -16.98
N TYR A 141 -20.27 -4.21 -16.50
CA TYR A 141 -20.04 -4.35 -15.06
C TYR A 141 -19.45 -3.05 -14.46
N LEU A 142 -20.25 -2.31 -13.70
CA LEU A 142 -19.84 -1.00 -13.16
C LEU A 142 -18.58 -1.04 -12.29
N LYS A 143 -18.39 -2.12 -11.51
CA LYS A 143 -17.22 -2.22 -10.64
C LYS A 143 -15.90 -2.28 -11.42
N ASN A 144 -15.94 -2.76 -12.67
CA ASN A 144 -14.77 -2.80 -13.55
C ASN A 144 -14.31 -1.41 -13.99
N ILE A 145 -15.22 -0.44 -14.09
CA ILE A 145 -14.89 0.92 -14.55
C ILE A 145 -14.77 1.93 -13.39
N SER A 146 -15.00 1.48 -12.15
CA SER A 146 -14.89 2.28 -10.95
C SER A 146 -13.54 2.07 -10.25
N ILE A 147 -13.13 3.01 -9.39
CA ILE A 147 -11.94 2.90 -8.55
C ILE A 147 -11.97 1.68 -7.63
N GLU A 148 -13.15 1.20 -7.21
CA GLU A 148 -13.25 -0.03 -6.43
C GLU A 148 -12.64 -1.26 -7.13
N GLY A 149 -12.59 -1.23 -8.46
CA GLY A 149 -12.08 -2.31 -9.28
C GLY A 149 -12.90 -3.60 -9.19
N CYS A 150 -12.77 -4.45 -10.20
CA CYS A 150 -13.27 -5.81 -10.11
C CYS A 150 -12.14 -6.73 -9.66
N SER A 151 -12.25 -7.27 -8.43
CA SER A 151 -11.53 -8.47 -8.03
C SER A 151 -12.11 -9.64 -8.83
N GLY A 152 -11.66 -9.81 -10.09
CA GLY A 152 -12.07 -10.92 -10.95
C GLY A 152 -11.87 -12.26 -10.23
N SER A 153 -12.48 -13.34 -10.73
CA SER A 153 -12.41 -14.69 -10.14
C SER A 153 -11.01 -15.35 -10.22
N GLY A 154 -9.92 -14.61 -10.01
CA GLY A 154 -8.54 -15.11 -10.08
C GLY A 154 -8.08 -15.51 -11.48
N THR A 155 -8.88 -15.28 -12.52
CA THR A 155 -8.53 -15.57 -13.92
C THR A 155 -8.66 -14.32 -14.77
N ALA A 156 -7.55 -13.90 -15.38
CA ALA A 156 -7.55 -12.83 -16.37
C ALA A 156 -8.56 -13.17 -17.49
N GLY A 157 -9.56 -12.31 -17.68
CA GLY A 157 -10.56 -12.47 -18.73
C GLY A 157 -11.74 -13.40 -18.42
N LYS A 158 -11.98 -13.83 -17.16
CA LYS A 158 -13.22 -14.56 -16.82
C LYS A 158 -14.29 -13.65 -16.19
N TYR A 159 -15.38 -13.57 -16.94
CA TYR A 159 -16.53 -12.67 -16.85
C TYR A 159 -17.44 -13.04 -15.68
N LEU A 160 -17.57 -12.15 -14.69
CA LEU A 160 -18.19 -12.51 -13.41
C LEU A 160 -19.72 -12.67 -13.43
N SER A 161 -20.39 -12.62 -14.59
CA SER A 161 -21.76 -13.16 -14.72
C SER A 161 -22.14 -13.38 -16.20
N PRO A 162 -23.04 -14.33 -16.51
CA PRO A 162 -23.56 -14.51 -17.87
C PRO A 162 -24.24 -13.26 -18.46
N LYS A 163 -24.64 -12.32 -17.59
CA LYS A 163 -25.39 -11.11 -17.95
C LYS A 163 -24.55 -9.83 -17.84
N ARG A 164 -23.33 -9.90 -17.33
CA ARG A 164 -22.44 -8.73 -17.16
C ARG A 164 -20.99 -9.05 -17.51
N ALA A 165 -20.38 -8.19 -18.30
CA ALA A 165 -19.01 -8.34 -18.77
C ALA A 165 -18.17 -7.09 -18.53
N HIS A 166 -16.87 -7.30 -18.59
CA HIS A 166 -15.89 -6.23 -18.69
C HIS A 166 -15.70 -5.95 -20.18
N PHE A 167 -16.18 -4.81 -20.63
CA PHE A 167 -15.91 -4.33 -21.97
C PHE A 167 -15.73 -2.82 -21.92
N GLN A 168 -15.06 -2.29 -22.93
CA GLN A 168 -14.83 -0.87 -23.03
C GLN A 168 -16.04 -0.21 -23.70
N THR A 169 -16.51 0.89 -23.13
CA THR A 169 -17.61 1.69 -23.70
C THR A 169 -17.07 3.03 -24.16
N LYS A 170 -17.37 3.43 -25.40
CA LYS A 170 -16.97 4.75 -25.93
C LYS A 170 -17.71 5.90 -25.25
N THR A 171 -18.92 5.66 -24.76
CA THR A 171 -19.74 6.65 -24.07
C THR A 171 -20.43 6.01 -22.87
N LEU A 172 -20.37 6.71 -21.73
CA LEU A 172 -21.05 6.29 -20.50
C LEU A 172 -22.12 7.34 -20.15
N PRO A 173 -23.39 6.95 -19.97
CA PRO A 173 -24.46 7.90 -19.67
C PRO A 173 -24.18 8.70 -18.39
N VAL A 174 -24.53 9.99 -18.39
CA VAL A 174 -24.25 10.91 -17.28
C VAL A 174 -24.76 10.39 -15.94
N LYS A 175 -25.99 9.85 -15.91
CA LYS A 175 -26.57 9.25 -14.70
C LYS A 175 -25.73 8.11 -14.12
N VAL A 176 -25.10 7.31 -14.98
CA VAL A 176 -24.20 6.23 -14.57
C VAL A 176 -22.89 6.78 -14.03
N LYS A 177 -22.31 7.80 -14.69
CA LYS A 177 -21.11 8.51 -14.19
C LYS A 177 -21.33 9.08 -12.79
N THR A 178 -22.44 9.79 -12.59
CA THR A 178 -22.80 10.36 -11.29
C THR A 178 -22.96 9.27 -10.22
N TYR A 179 -23.56 8.14 -10.57
CA TYR A 179 -23.71 7.01 -9.65
C TYR A 179 -22.36 6.43 -9.23
N ILE A 180 -21.44 6.21 -10.17
CA ILE A 180 -20.09 5.67 -9.89
C ILE A 180 -19.30 6.62 -9.00
N VAL A 181 -19.34 7.93 -9.27
CA VAL A 181 -18.66 8.92 -8.44
C VAL A 181 -19.23 8.95 -7.03
N LYS A 182 -20.56 8.91 -6.89
CA LYS A 182 -21.23 9.03 -5.60
C LYS A 182 -21.10 7.77 -4.72
N TYR A 183 -21.07 6.59 -5.33
CA TYR A 183 -21.21 5.33 -4.59
C TYR A 183 -20.07 4.32 -4.79
N MET A 184 -19.17 4.53 -5.75
CA MET A 184 -18.10 3.57 -6.13
C MET A 184 -16.72 4.24 -6.21
N GLY A 185 -16.53 5.34 -5.50
CA GLY A 185 -15.23 6.00 -5.33
C GLY A 185 -14.72 6.79 -6.54
N GLY A 186 -15.45 6.84 -7.66
CA GLY A 186 -15.03 7.52 -8.89
C GLY A 186 -14.72 6.56 -10.04
N ILE A 187 -14.50 7.13 -11.23
CA ILE A 187 -14.18 6.37 -12.45
C ILE A 187 -12.67 6.08 -12.44
N ALA A 188 -12.28 4.84 -12.70
CA ALA A 188 -10.86 4.48 -12.74
C ALA A 188 -10.14 5.24 -13.88
N LEU A 189 -8.86 5.56 -13.68
CA LEU A 189 -8.11 6.48 -14.53
C LEU A 189 -8.07 6.02 -15.99
N GLU A 190 -8.00 4.71 -16.24
CA GLU A 190 -8.03 4.14 -17.58
C GLU A 190 -9.36 4.40 -18.34
N TYR A 191 -10.42 4.81 -17.62
CA TYR A 191 -11.74 5.15 -18.16
C TYR A 191 -12.10 6.64 -17.99
N ALA A 192 -11.26 7.44 -17.32
CA ALA A 192 -11.59 8.83 -16.97
C ALA A 192 -11.48 9.82 -18.15
N ASN A 193 -10.69 9.50 -19.17
CA ASN A 193 -10.33 10.40 -20.28
C ASN A 193 -10.97 10.04 -21.64
N ARG A 194 -12.11 9.32 -21.66
CA ARG A 194 -12.77 8.90 -22.90
C ARG A 194 -14.29 9.10 -22.88
#